data_AF-A0A919LT48-F1
#
_entry.id   AF-A0A919LT48-F1
#
_cell.length_a   1.000
_cell.length_b   1.000
_cell.length_c   1.000
_cell.angle_alpha   90.00
_cell.angle_beta   90.00
_cell.angle_gamma   90.00
#
_symmetry.space_group_name_H-M   'P 1'
#
loop_
_entity.id
_entity.type
_entity.pdbx_description
1 polymer ?
#
loop_
_entity_poly.entity_id
_entity_poly.type
_entity_poly.pdbx_seq_one_letter_code
_entity_poly.pdbx_strand_id
1 'polypeptide(L)'
;MPRFRVDARLIGILSRTFGEAACQEELAALLAHREGITALDLAGDELGFPGTLFRNHFNRARDAGWHITVHAGEAAGPESIWQAIRELGAERIGHGVKAVEDPALMDYLAEHRIGIESCLTSNVQTSTVASPPSIR
;
A
#
# COMPACT_ATOMS: atom_id res chain seq x y z
N MET A 1 -6.18 -12.53 -30.25
CA MET A 1 -6.74 -11.21 -29.93
C MET A 1 -7.26 -11.23 -28.50
N PRO A 2 -7.07 -10.18 -27.70
CA PRO A 2 -7.65 -10.12 -26.35
C PRO A 2 -9.18 -10.14 -26.42
N ARG A 3 -9.81 -10.82 -25.46
CA ARG A 3 -11.28 -10.99 -25.40
C ARG A 3 -12.02 -9.68 -25.12
N PHE A 4 -11.37 -8.75 -24.43
CA PHE A 4 -11.90 -7.43 -24.07
C PHE A 4 -10.85 -6.36 -24.34
N ARG A 5 -11.28 -5.11 -24.56
CA ARG A 5 -10.40 -3.95 -24.79
C ARG A 5 -10.17 -3.20 -23.47
N VAL A 6 -9.53 -3.87 -22.52
CA VAL A 6 -9.14 -3.27 -21.23
C VAL A 6 -7.64 -3.42 -21.10
N ASP A 7 -6.94 -2.31 -20.91
CA ASP A 7 -5.53 -2.33 -20.55
C ASP A 7 -5.40 -2.64 -19.06
N ALA A 8 -4.57 -3.62 -18.74
CA ALA A 8 -4.35 -4.07 -17.38
C ALA A 8 -2.86 -4.10 -17.05
N ARG A 9 -2.57 -3.92 -15.76
CA ARG A 9 -1.27 -4.13 -15.12
C ARG A 9 -1.49 -4.91 -13.83
N LEU A 10 -0.46 -5.62 -13.37
CA LEU A 10 -0.54 -6.46 -12.17
C LEU A 10 0.27 -5.86 -11.03
N ILE A 11 -0.29 -5.91 -9.83
CA ILE A 11 0.38 -5.56 -8.57
C ILE A 11 0.43 -6.83 -7.74
N GLY A 12 1.63 -7.23 -7.33
CA GLY A 12 1.81 -8.34 -6.39
C GLY A 12 1.57 -7.86 -4.96
N ILE A 13 0.87 -8.63 -4.15
CA ILE A 13 0.62 -8.31 -2.74
C ILE A 13 1.48 -9.21 -1.87
N LEU A 14 2.10 -8.62 -0.84
CA LEU A 14 2.58 -9.33 0.33
C LEU A 14 1.53 -9.27 1.43
N SER A 15 1.10 -10.45 1.89
CA SER A 15 0.03 -10.61 2.86
C SER A 15 0.59 -10.52 4.28
N ARG A 16 0.72 -9.30 4.81
CA ARG A 16 1.42 -9.01 6.08
C ARG A 16 0.90 -9.84 7.26
N THR A 17 -0.39 -10.18 7.24
CA THR A 17 -1.07 -11.02 8.24
C THR A 17 -0.39 -12.36 8.51
N PHE A 18 0.33 -12.92 7.52
CA PHE A 18 0.99 -14.23 7.65
C PHE A 18 2.47 -14.12 8.02
N GLY A 19 2.96 -12.91 8.30
CA GLY A 19 4.32 -12.65 8.76
C GLY A 19 5.38 -12.64 7.67
N GLU A 20 6.58 -12.21 8.06
CA GLU A 20 7.70 -11.95 7.15
C GLU A 20 8.15 -13.16 6.33
N ALA A 21 8.08 -14.37 6.91
CA ALA A 21 8.48 -15.61 6.26
C ALA A 21 7.55 -15.97 5.09
N ALA A 22 6.23 -15.89 5.30
CA ALA A 22 5.26 -16.11 4.23
C ALA A 22 5.39 -15.03 3.14
N CYS A 23 5.53 -13.76 3.54
CA CYS A 23 5.77 -12.66 2.61
C CYS A 23 7.08 -12.82 1.81
N GLN A 24 8.09 -13.48 2.36
CA GLN A 24 9.32 -13.78 1.64
C GLN A 24 9.10 -14.84 0.54
N GLU A 25 8.24 -15.84 0.79
CA GLU A 25 7.84 -16.83 -0.22
C GLU A 25 6.98 -16.18 -1.31
N GLU A 26 6.00 -15.35 -0.94
CA GLU A 26 5.19 -14.56 -1.89
C GLU A 26 6.08 -13.68 -2.78
N LEU A 27 7.02 -12.94 -2.18
CA LEU A 27 7.96 -12.10 -2.92
C LEU A 27 8.82 -12.93 -3.89
N ALA A 28 9.30 -14.09 -3.46
CA ALA A 28 10.09 -14.97 -4.34
C ALA A 28 9.28 -15.46 -5.54
N ALA A 29 8.01 -15.83 -5.33
CA ALA A 29 7.11 -16.22 -6.42
C ALA A 29 6.84 -15.06 -7.38
N LEU A 30 6.61 -13.85 -6.87
CA LEU A 30 6.40 -12.65 -7.71
C LEU A 30 7.66 -12.31 -8.52
N LEU A 31 8.85 -12.39 -7.91
CA LEU A 31 10.12 -12.11 -8.57
C LEU A 31 10.45 -13.11 -9.70
N ALA A 32 10.01 -14.36 -9.57
CA ALA A 32 10.11 -15.35 -10.65
C ALA A 32 9.34 -14.93 -11.92
N HIS A 33 8.36 -14.02 -11.78
CA HIS A 33 7.56 -13.46 -12.86
C HIS A 33 7.73 -11.94 -13.00
N ARG A 34 8.91 -11.40 -12.63
CA ARG A 34 9.14 -9.96 -12.47
C ARG A 34 8.69 -9.07 -13.63
N GLU A 35 8.83 -9.55 -14.87
CA GLU A 35 8.52 -8.78 -16.08
C GLU A 35 7.00 -8.60 -16.30
N GLY A 36 6.18 -9.46 -15.68
CA GLY A 36 4.72 -9.36 -15.71
C GLY A 36 4.12 -8.55 -14.56
N ILE A 37 4.92 -8.17 -13.55
CA ILE A 37 4.48 -7.44 -12.37
C ILE A 37 4.94 -5.98 -12.47
N THR A 38 4.04 -5.04 -12.20
CA THR A 38 4.29 -3.60 -12.32
C THR A 38 4.66 -2.96 -10.99
N ALA A 39 4.06 -3.43 -9.90
CA ALA A 39 4.27 -2.89 -8.56
C ALA A 39 4.17 -3.98 -7.49
N LEU A 40 4.70 -3.66 -6.31
CA LEU A 40 4.47 -4.42 -5.08
C LEU A 40 3.56 -3.63 -4.13
N ASP A 41 2.72 -4.35 -3.39
CA ASP A 41 1.85 -3.86 -2.32
C ASP A 41 2.04 -4.67 -1.02
N LEU A 42 1.73 -4.05 0.11
CA LEU A 42 1.62 -4.69 1.42
C LEU A 42 0.20 -4.49 1.94
N ALA A 43 -0.52 -5.59 2.16
CA ALA A 43 -1.92 -5.55 2.61
C ALA A 43 -2.18 -6.59 3.72
N GLY A 44 -3.28 -6.42 4.45
CA GLY A 44 -3.67 -7.29 5.56
C GLY A 44 -3.67 -6.58 6.91
N ASP A 45 -3.40 -7.31 7.99
CA ASP A 45 -3.47 -6.80 9.37
C ASP A 45 -2.40 -5.72 9.64
N GLU A 46 -2.81 -4.45 9.50
CA GLU A 46 -1.91 -3.31 9.61
C GLU A 46 -1.34 -3.15 11.03
N LEU A 47 -2.17 -3.33 12.05
CA LEU A 47 -1.79 -3.14 13.45
C LEU A 47 -0.91 -4.28 13.95
N GLY A 48 -1.23 -5.52 13.57
CA GLY A 48 -0.48 -6.70 14.01
C GLY A 48 0.92 -6.81 13.41
N PHE A 49 1.11 -6.30 12.18
CA PHE A 49 2.36 -6.50 11.44
C PHE A 49 2.86 -5.19 10.84
N PRO A 50 3.40 -4.24 11.63
CA PRO A 50 3.81 -2.91 11.13
C PRO A 50 4.74 -2.99 9.91
N GLY A 51 4.63 -2.00 9.01
CA GLY A 51 5.38 -1.99 7.75
C GLY A 51 6.90 -2.01 7.93
N THR A 52 7.40 -1.61 9.11
CA THR A 52 8.82 -1.66 9.49
C THR A 52 9.43 -3.06 9.40
N LEU A 53 8.63 -4.11 9.53
CA LEU A 53 9.07 -5.51 9.40
C LEU A 53 9.46 -5.86 7.94
N PHE A 54 8.87 -5.17 6.95
CA PHE A 54 8.98 -5.57 5.55
C PHE A 54 10.00 -4.74 4.76
N ARG A 55 10.84 -3.93 5.42
CA ARG A 55 11.84 -3.06 4.74
C ARG A 55 12.69 -3.81 3.72
N ASN A 56 13.18 -5.00 4.09
CA ASN A 56 14.04 -5.77 3.19
C ASN A 56 13.28 -6.31 1.96
N HIS A 57 12.01 -6.68 2.14
CA HIS A 57 11.14 -7.11 1.04
C HIS A 57 10.96 -5.97 0.03
N PHE A 58 10.69 -4.75 0.53
CA PHE A 58 10.51 -3.57 -0.32
C PHE A 58 11.82 -3.06 -0.93
N ASN A 59 12.96 -3.21 -0.27
CA ASN A 59 14.27 -2.94 -0.89
C ASN A 59 14.44 -3.81 -2.14
N ARG A 60 14.20 -5.12 -2.03
CA ARG A 60 14.31 -6.06 -3.16
C ARG A 60 13.30 -5.77 -4.28
N ALA A 61 12.11 -5.31 -3.93
CA ALA A 61 11.10 -4.89 -4.90
C ALA A 61 11.58 -3.70 -5.74
N ARG A 62 12.16 -2.68 -5.09
CA ARG A 62 12.71 -1.51 -5.77
C ARG A 62 13.96 -1.85 -6.57
N ASP A 63 14.83 -2.73 -6.08
CA ASP A 63 15.99 -3.24 -6.82
C ASP A 63 15.58 -4.01 -8.08
N ALA A 64 14.40 -4.65 -8.05
CA ALA A 64 13.81 -5.30 -9.22
C ALA A 64 13.17 -4.31 -10.22
N GLY A 65 13.11 -3.02 -9.88
CA GLY A 65 12.55 -1.96 -10.70
C GLY A 65 11.02 -1.85 -10.63
N TRP A 66 10.38 -2.45 -9.62
CA TRP A 66 8.94 -2.31 -9.42
C TRP A 66 8.58 -0.99 -8.73
N HIS A 67 7.41 -0.47 -9.08
CA HIS A 67 6.75 0.60 -8.33
C HIS A 67 6.27 0.10 -6.97
N ILE A 68 5.96 1.04 -6.07
CA ILE A 68 5.53 0.71 -4.71
C ILE A 68 4.20 1.40 -4.36
N THR A 69 3.23 0.60 -3.94
CA THR A 69 2.07 1.07 -3.15
C THR A 69 2.04 0.33 -1.82
N VAL A 70 1.39 0.87 -0.79
CA VAL A 70 1.31 0.24 0.53
C VAL A 70 -0.03 0.58 1.17
N HIS A 71 -0.76 -0.41 1.68
CA HIS A 71 -1.88 -0.14 2.59
C HIS A 71 -1.35 0.40 3.92
N ALA A 72 -1.65 1.67 4.18
CA ALA A 72 -1.22 2.37 5.39
C ALA A 72 -2.22 3.45 5.80
N GLY A 73 -2.35 3.67 7.10
CA GLY A 73 -3.27 4.65 7.65
C GLY A 73 -4.74 4.28 7.47
N GLU A 74 -5.04 2.97 7.48
CA GLU A 74 -6.41 2.43 7.48
C GLU A 74 -6.83 2.09 8.91
N ALA A 75 -6.07 1.22 9.58
CA ALA A 75 -6.27 0.80 10.96
C ALA A 75 -5.24 1.42 11.91
N ALA A 76 -4.02 1.72 11.44
CA ALA A 76 -3.00 2.45 12.19
C ALA A 76 -3.02 3.97 11.87
N GLY A 77 -2.22 4.75 12.59
CA GLY A 77 -2.17 6.21 12.47
C GLY A 77 -1.30 6.75 11.32
N PRO A 78 -1.13 8.09 11.23
CA PRO A 78 -0.31 8.75 10.21
C PRO A 78 1.17 8.30 10.22
N GLU A 79 1.68 7.80 11.35
CA GLU A 79 3.02 7.22 11.46
C GLU A 79 3.24 6.02 10.52
N SER A 80 2.19 5.22 10.28
CA SER A 80 2.23 4.10 9.33
C SER A 80 2.42 4.61 7.90
N ILE A 81 1.75 5.73 7.55
CA ILE A 81 1.86 6.36 6.24
C ILE A 81 3.26 6.96 6.05
N TRP A 82 3.78 7.68 7.04
CA TRP A 82 5.15 8.19 7.02
C TRP A 82 6.18 7.08 6.83
N GLN A 83 5.99 5.96 7.51
CA GLN A 83 6.86 4.79 7.42
C GLN A 83 6.83 4.17 6.02
N ALA A 84 5.63 3.98 5.45
CA ALA A 84 5.46 3.48 4.09
C ALA A 84 6.18 4.36 3.06
N ILE A 85 6.06 5.67 3.18
CA ILE A 85 6.71 6.64 2.29
C ILE A 85 8.24 6.58 2.45
N ARG A 86 8.74 6.77 3.68
CA ARG A 86 10.17 7.01 3.92
C ARG A 86 11.02 5.76 3.88
N GLU A 87 10.46 4.60 4.23
CA GLU A 87 11.23 3.38 4.41
C GLU A 87 10.89 2.30 3.38
N LEU A 88 9.61 2.20 2.99
CA LEU A 88 9.16 1.26 1.96
C LEU A 88 9.23 1.89 0.56
N GLY A 89 9.37 3.22 0.47
CA GLY A 89 9.48 3.94 -0.79
C GLY A 89 8.16 4.03 -1.54
N ALA A 90 7.03 4.08 -0.82
CA ALA A 90 5.71 4.13 -1.40
C ALA A 90 5.49 5.39 -2.26
N GLU A 91 5.08 5.18 -3.51
CA GLU A 91 4.66 6.23 -4.45
C GLU A 91 3.15 6.50 -4.36
N ARG A 92 2.40 5.52 -3.82
CA ARG A 92 0.98 5.61 -3.54
C ARG A 92 0.66 4.90 -2.22
N ILE A 93 -0.43 5.31 -1.58
CA ILE A 93 -0.90 4.77 -0.30
C ILE A 93 -2.32 4.23 -0.48
N GLY A 94 -2.48 2.94 -0.20
CA GLY A 94 -3.77 2.29 -0.02
C GLY A 94 -4.48 2.87 1.18
N HIS A 95 -5.72 3.33 1.00
CA HIS A 95 -6.53 4.05 2.00
C HIS A 95 -5.99 5.43 2.37
N GLY A 96 -4.98 5.52 3.24
CA GLY A 96 -4.40 6.78 3.72
C GLY A 96 -5.36 7.67 4.52
N VAL A 97 -6.45 7.11 5.07
CA VAL A 97 -7.53 7.88 5.71
C VAL A 97 -7.01 8.72 6.88
N LYS A 98 -6.07 8.18 7.65
CA LYS A 98 -5.49 8.81 8.84
C LYS A 98 -4.49 9.92 8.54
N ALA A 99 -4.18 10.19 7.27
CA ALA A 99 -3.31 11.30 6.89
C ALA A 99 -3.82 12.65 7.39
N VAL A 100 -5.14 12.85 7.41
CA VAL A 100 -5.77 14.11 7.84
C VAL A 100 -5.53 14.47 9.31
N GLU A 101 -5.04 13.51 10.12
CA GLU A 101 -4.69 13.73 11.53
C GLU A 101 -3.31 14.41 11.68
N ASP A 102 -2.51 14.49 10.60
CA ASP A 102 -1.20 15.14 10.55
C ASP A 102 -1.14 16.16 9.38
N PRO A 103 -1.25 17.47 9.66
CA PRO A 103 -1.16 18.51 8.62
C PRO A 103 0.16 18.50 7.84
N ALA A 104 1.29 18.15 8.47
CA ALA A 104 2.58 18.12 7.79
C ALA A 104 2.65 16.94 6.81
N LEU A 105 2.02 15.82 7.14
CA LEU A 105 1.86 14.69 6.22
C LEU A 105 0.97 15.07 5.03
N MET A 106 -0.15 15.75 5.26
CA MET A 106 -1.03 16.22 4.19
C MET A 106 -0.29 17.14 3.21
N ASP A 107 0.48 18.11 3.73
CA ASP A 107 1.31 19.00 2.91
C ASP A 107 2.35 18.21 2.12
N TYR A 108 3.04 17.26 2.77
CA TYR A 108 4.06 16.43 2.14
C TYR A 108 3.50 15.57 1.01
N LEU A 109 2.34 14.92 1.22
CA LEU A 109 1.66 14.10 0.21
C LEU A 109 1.34 14.93 -1.04
N ALA A 110 0.83 16.16 -0.86
CA ALA A 110 0.49 17.05 -1.95
C ALA A 110 1.74 17.57 -2.69
N GLU A 111 2.76 18.02 -1.95
CA GLU A 111 4.02 18.53 -2.53
C GLU A 111 4.74 17.45 -3.34
N HIS A 112 4.80 16.22 -2.82
CA HIS A 112 5.51 15.10 -3.44
C HIS A 112 4.64 14.28 -4.40
N ARG A 113 3.37 14.68 -4.58
CA ARG A 113 2.39 14.03 -5.47
C ARG A 113 2.22 12.53 -5.20
N ILE A 114 2.22 12.16 -3.92
CA ILE A 114 1.99 10.78 -3.50
C ILE A 114 0.50 10.47 -3.65
N GLY A 115 0.18 9.42 -4.42
CA GLY A 115 -1.20 9.06 -4.70
C GLY A 115 -1.92 8.50 -3.46
N ILE A 116 -3.18 8.87 -3.24
CA ILE A 116 -4.06 8.26 -2.23
C ILE A 116 -5.13 7.42 -2.93
N GLU A 117 -5.16 6.12 -2.63
CA GLU A 117 -6.10 5.16 -3.22
C GLU A 117 -7.31 5.01 -2.29
N SER A 118 -8.25 5.96 -2.37
CA SER A 118 -9.43 6.00 -1.49
C SER A 118 -10.46 4.91 -1.80
N CYS A 119 -10.85 4.14 -0.77
CA CYS A 119 -11.82 3.05 -0.85
C CYS A 119 -13.06 3.33 0.02
N LEU A 120 -13.95 4.24 -0.43
CA LEU A 120 -15.04 4.80 0.39
C LEU A 120 -15.92 3.74 1.08
N THR A 121 -16.47 2.78 0.34
CA THR A 121 -17.32 1.72 0.90
C THR A 121 -16.53 0.78 1.81
N SER A 122 -15.27 0.46 1.46
CA SER A 122 -14.39 -0.36 2.29
C SER A 122 -14.19 0.25 3.66
N ASN A 123 -13.85 1.55 3.71
CA ASN A 123 -13.58 2.26 4.96
C ASN A 123 -14.78 2.23 5.93
N VAL A 124 -16.01 2.21 5.41
CA VAL A 124 -17.22 2.06 6.23
C VAL A 124 -17.37 0.63 6.72
N GLN A 125 -17.16 -0.35 5.83
CA GLN A 125 -17.30 -1.78 6.15
C GLN A 125 -16.23 -2.28 7.14
N THR A 126 -15.03 -1.71 7.12
CA THR A 126 -13.94 -2.00 8.07
C THR A 126 -14.01 -1.14 9.33
N SER A 127 -15.03 -0.28 9.45
CA SER A 127 -15.20 0.67 10.56
C SER A 127 -14.03 1.67 10.73
N THR A 128 -13.17 1.82 9.72
CA THR A 128 -12.15 2.89 9.66
C THR A 128 -12.78 4.28 9.68
N VAL A 129 -13.94 4.44 9.04
CA VAL A 129 -14.80 5.62 9.15
C VAL A 129 -16.21 5.19 9.55
N ALA A 130 -16.85 5.96 10.45
CA ALA A 130 -18.15 5.57 11.01
C ALA A 130 -19.31 5.64 10.01
N SER A 131 -19.18 6.46 8.96
CA SER A 131 -20.22 6.68 7.96
C SER A 131 -19.62 7.20 6.65
N PRO A 132 -20.30 7.03 5.50
CA PRO A 132 -19.88 7.66 4.25
C PRO A 132 -19.74 9.18 4.41
N PRO A 133 -18.79 9.82 3.70
CA PRO A 133 -18.68 11.27 3.73
C PRO A 133 -19.98 11.92 3.22
N SER A 134 -20.51 12.90 3.96
CA SER A 134 -21.60 13.73 3.47
C SER A 134 -21.05 14.67 2.40
N ILE A 135 -21.52 14.57 1.17
CA ILE A 135 -21.21 15.56 0.12
C ILE A 135 -21.88 16.87 0.55
N ARG A 136 -21.09 17.87 0.93
CA ARG A 136 -21.53 19.25 1.14
C ARG A 136 -21.08 20.11 -0.02
#